data_AF-A0A9Q9LZ98-F1
#
_entry.id   AF-A0A9Q9LZ98-F1
#
_cell.length_a   1.000
_cell.length_b   1.000
_cell.length_c   1.000
_cell.angle_alpha   90.00
_cell.angle_beta   90.00
_cell.angle_gamma   90.00
#
_symmetry.space_group_name_H-M   'P 1'
#
loop_
_entity.id
_entity.type
_entity.pdbx_description
1 polymer ?
#
loop_
_entity_poly.entity_id
_entity_poly.type
_entity_poly.pdbx_seq_one_letter_code
_entity_poly.pdbx_strand_id
1 'polypeptide(L)'
;MTAQLKIQTIHATRPAVSTSLFAGDATEMFSSGSAPECTADLTAGEGAALFSSGSLPQTAEYWAGGETGLYSSGSAPMAHGGTAAGDLVEMFSSGSAPAAQGDAAAGDLVQLFSSGSAPQAQSEVAEGGLTEMFSSGSAPAAGETASGDLTEMFSSGSAPAATAEAGTGEGTHLFSSGSAPSAGARTSAGDATRLFSSGN
;
A
#
# COMPACT_ATOMS: atom_id res chain seq x y z
N MET A 1 33.12 44.44 -0.01
CA MET A 1 32.80 43.35 0.93
C MET A 1 32.04 42.29 0.17
N THR A 2 32.67 41.16 -0.16
CA THR A 2 32.01 40.03 -0.80
C THR A 2 31.73 38.97 0.26
N ALA A 3 30.45 38.73 0.55
CA ALA A 3 30.05 37.66 1.46
C ALA A 3 30.23 36.32 0.73
N GLN A 4 31.12 35.46 1.24
CA GLN A 4 31.24 34.08 0.77
C GLN A 4 30.06 33.26 1.33
N LEU A 5 29.14 32.86 0.45
CA LEU A 5 28.14 31.83 0.75
C LEU A 5 28.87 30.49 0.92
N LYS A 6 28.93 30.01 2.16
CA LYS A 6 29.52 28.71 2.51
C LYS A 6 28.46 27.63 2.25
N ILE A 7 28.40 27.11 1.03
CA ILE A 7 27.57 25.94 0.71
C ILE A 7 28.28 24.71 1.29
N GLN A 8 27.82 24.22 2.44
CA GLN A 8 28.21 22.91 2.94
C GLN A 8 27.32 21.87 2.27
N THR A 9 27.90 21.08 1.36
CA THR A 9 27.23 19.89 0.81
C THR A 9 27.17 18.83 1.92
N ILE A 10 26.02 18.71 2.57
CA ILE A 10 25.74 17.61 3.50
C ILE A 10 25.40 16.39 2.65
N HIS A 11 26.30 15.40 2.58
CA HIS A 11 25.94 14.07 2.07
C HIS A 11 25.05 13.41 3.13
N ALA A 12 23.73 13.44 2.91
CA ALA A 12 22.80 12.68 3.73
C ALA A 12 22.96 11.19 3.39
N THR A 13 23.68 10.44 4.21
CA THR A 13 23.76 8.98 4.10
C THR A 13 22.37 8.43 4.42
N ARG A 14 21.72 7.78 3.46
CA ARG A 14 20.43 7.13 3.66
C ARG A 14 20.65 5.87 4.50
N PRO A 15 20.00 5.71 5.67
CA PRO A 15 20.12 4.48 6.44
C PRO A 15 19.48 3.33 5.66
N ALA A 16 20.25 2.27 5.38
CA ALA A 16 19.77 1.04 4.76
C ALA A 16 19.74 -0.09 5.80
N VAL A 17 18.61 -0.76 5.96
CA VAL A 17 18.42 -1.91 6.86
C VAL A 17 18.02 -3.11 6.01
N SER A 18 18.73 -4.23 6.15
CA SER A 18 18.44 -5.47 5.43
C SER A 18 18.38 -6.66 6.37
N THR A 19 17.35 -7.49 6.27
CA THR A 19 17.21 -8.73 7.04
C THR A 19 16.86 -9.90 6.10
N SER A 20 17.37 -11.09 6.42
CA SER A 20 17.09 -12.31 5.66
C SER A 20 17.05 -13.49 6.63
N LEU A 21 15.95 -14.23 6.61
CA LEU A 21 15.69 -15.34 7.54
C LEU A 21 15.20 -16.54 6.73
N PHE A 22 15.80 -17.72 7.00
CA PHE A 22 15.56 -18.93 6.20
C PHE A 22 14.26 -19.67 6.56
N ALA A 23 13.79 -19.53 7.81
CA ALA A 23 12.54 -20.13 8.31
C ALA A 23 12.14 -19.51 9.66
N GLY A 24 10.83 -19.46 9.94
CA GLY A 24 10.25 -19.04 11.22
C GLY A 24 9.57 -17.67 11.14
N ASP A 25 9.03 -17.21 12.27
CA ASP A 25 8.33 -15.92 12.30
C ASP A 25 9.33 -14.78 12.45
N ALA A 26 9.20 -13.72 11.65
CA ALA A 26 9.97 -12.50 11.82
C ALA A 26 9.09 -11.37 12.34
N THR A 27 9.64 -10.58 13.26
CA THR A 27 8.99 -9.35 13.71
C THR A 27 10.01 -8.22 13.68
N GLU A 28 9.68 -7.17 12.94
CA GLU A 28 10.56 -6.01 12.78
C GLU A 28 9.87 -4.74 13.25
N MET A 29 10.61 -3.89 13.94
CA MET A 29 10.14 -2.57 14.34
C MET A 29 11.21 -1.54 13.99
N PHE A 30 10.81 -0.55 13.20
CA PHE A 30 11.68 0.51 12.74
C PHE A 30 11.07 1.88 13.07
N SER A 31 11.88 2.76 13.65
CA SER A 31 11.51 4.14 13.93
C SER A 31 12.63 5.08 13.50
N SER A 32 12.33 6.07 12.65
CA SER A 32 13.33 7.05 12.18
C SER A 32 12.75 8.43 11.89
N GLY A 33 13.53 9.48 12.15
CA GLY A 33 13.23 10.82 11.65
C GLY A 33 13.59 11.03 10.17
N SER A 34 14.42 10.16 9.60
CA SER A 34 14.98 10.24 8.24
C SER A 34 14.26 9.30 7.27
N ALA A 35 14.60 9.36 5.98
CA ALA A 35 14.03 8.54 4.90
C ALA A 35 14.82 7.21 4.72
N PRO A 36 14.57 6.14 5.50
CA PRO A 36 15.32 4.88 5.35
C PRO A 36 15.02 4.16 4.03
N GLU A 37 15.89 3.21 3.67
CA GLU A 37 15.59 2.07 2.81
C GLU A 37 15.56 0.82 3.68
N CYS A 38 14.47 0.06 3.67
CA CYS A 38 14.36 -1.20 4.38
C CYS A 38 14.07 -2.32 3.38
N THR A 39 14.76 -3.44 3.48
CA THR A 39 14.53 -4.62 2.66
C THR A 39 14.52 -5.87 3.53
N ALA A 40 13.48 -6.68 3.45
CA ALA A 40 13.36 -7.92 4.22
C ALA A 40 12.93 -9.07 3.31
N ASP A 41 13.58 -10.23 3.44
CA ASP A 41 13.18 -11.44 2.72
C ASP A 41 13.02 -12.64 3.67
N LEU A 42 11.89 -13.33 3.61
CA LEU A 42 11.66 -14.62 4.25
C LEU A 42 11.42 -15.75 3.25
N THR A 43 12.16 -16.85 3.39
CA THR A 43 11.95 -18.05 2.57
C THR A 43 10.92 -19.03 3.12
N ALA A 44 10.49 -18.89 4.38
CA ALA A 44 9.38 -19.62 5.01
C ALA A 44 8.97 -18.98 6.35
N GLY A 45 7.68 -18.97 6.69
CA GLY A 45 7.14 -18.45 7.96
C GLY A 45 6.36 -17.14 7.79
N GLU A 46 5.87 -16.58 8.90
CA GLU A 46 5.06 -15.35 8.90
C GLU A 46 5.90 -14.12 9.25
N GLY A 47 5.60 -12.99 8.60
CA GLY A 47 6.22 -11.69 8.83
C GLY A 47 5.28 -10.72 9.53
N ALA A 48 5.83 -9.91 10.42
CA ALA A 48 5.15 -8.72 10.93
C ALA A 48 6.13 -7.55 10.99
N ALA A 49 5.80 -6.44 10.33
CA ALA A 49 6.68 -5.28 10.29
C ALA A 49 5.95 -4.00 10.75
N LEU A 50 6.62 -3.20 11.58
CA LEU A 50 6.13 -1.92 12.07
C LEU A 50 7.12 -0.81 11.70
N PHE A 51 6.71 0.06 10.80
CA PHE A 51 7.49 1.21 10.34
C PHE A 51 6.86 2.51 10.80
N SER A 52 7.61 3.30 11.56
CA SER A 52 7.24 4.68 11.90
C SER A 52 8.32 5.64 11.42
N SER A 53 8.01 6.53 10.48
CA SER A 53 8.98 7.51 9.96
C SER A 53 8.47 8.95 9.97
N GLY A 54 9.36 9.92 10.22
CA GLY A 54 9.07 11.32 9.93
C GLY A 54 9.17 11.70 8.44
N SER A 55 9.87 10.88 7.64
CA SER A 55 10.26 11.16 6.26
C SER A 55 9.74 10.09 5.29
N LEU A 56 10.26 10.01 4.05
CA LEU A 56 9.85 9.07 2.99
C LEU A 56 10.54 7.69 3.16
N PRO A 57 10.03 6.70 3.93
CA PRO A 57 10.62 5.36 3.91
C PRO A 57 10.38 4.71 2.55
N GLN A 58 11.36 3.95 2.07
CA GLN A 58 11.14 2.95 1.02
C GLN A 58 11.30 1.57 1.64
N THR A 59 10.28 0.73 1.52
CA THR A 59 10.29 -0.64 2.02
C THR A 59 10.04 -1.61 0.87
N ALA A 60 10.79 -2.71 0.84
CA ALA A 60 10.58 -3.81 -0.08
C ALA A 60 10.68 -5.11 0.70
N GLU A 61 9.57 -5.82 0.86
CA GLU A 61 9.53 -7.03 1.67
C GLU A 61 8.87 -8.17 0.92
N TYR A 62 9.55 -9.33 0.85
CA TYR A 62 9.02 -10.52 0.19
C TYR A 62 9.02 -11.73 1.11
N TRP A 63 7.85 -12.30 1.31
CA TRP A 63 7.61 -13.33 2.31
C TRP A 63 7.10 -14.61 1.65
N ALA A 64 7.69 -15.76 1.96
CA ALA A 64 7.16 -17.01 1.44
C ALA A 64 5.84 -17.44 2.12
N GLY A 65 5.59 -16.93 3.34
CA GLY A 65 4.32 -17.03 4.07
C GLY A 65 3.59 -15.68 4.14
N GLY A 66 2.68 -15.53 5.10
CA GLY A 66 1.92 -14.30 5.28
C GLY A 66 2.74 -13.14 5.86
N GLU A 67 2.22 -11.93 5.73
CA GLU A 67 2.84 -10.67 6.16
C GLU A 67 1.79 -9.74 6.77
N THR A 68 2.18 -8.98 7.80
CA THR A 68 1.40 -7.84 8.28
C THR A 68 2.28 -6.62 8.52
N GLY A 69 2.14 -5.62 7.65
CA GLY A 69 2.94 -4.41 7.61
C GLY A 69 2.15 -3.19 8.09
N LEU A 70 2.69 -2.46 9.07
CA LEU A 70 2.11 -1.23 9.61
C LEU A 70 3.04 -0.05 9.34
N TYR A 71 2.62 0.84 8.45
CA TYR A 71 3.39 1.99 8.01
C TYR A 71 2.76 3.30 8.49
N SER A 72 3.43 3.99 9.39
CA SER A 72 3.04 5.32 9.86
C SER A 72 4.08 6.35 9.44
N SER A 73 3.68 7.37 8.66
CA SER A 73 4.60 8.43 8.24
C SER A 73 4.02 9.83 8.19
N GLY A 74 4.83 10.83 8.54
CA GLY A 74 4.51 12.24 8.26
C GLY A 74 4.58 12.58 6.76
N SER A 75 5.35 11.82 5.98
CA SER A 75 5.62 12.02 4.56
C SER A 75 5.03 10.90 3.70
N ALA A 76 5.27 10.89 2.39
CA ALA A 76 4.79 9.89 1.43
C ALA A 76 5.64 8.60 1.44
N PRO A 77 5.30 7.55 2.21
CA PRO A 77 6.05 6.29 2.14
C PRO A 77 5.90 5.65 0.76
N MET A 78 6.92 4.92 0.32
CA MET A 78 6.78 3.97 -0.78
C MET A 78 7.00 2.56 -0.24
N ALA A 79 6.02 1.68 -0.39
CA ALA A 79 6.13 0.29 0.05
C ALA A 79 5.93 -0.67 -1.11
N HIS A 80 6.66 -1.77 -1.06
CA HIS A 80 6.49 -2.91 -1.93
C HIS A 80 6.44 -4.16 -1.07
N GLY A 81 5.24 -4.74 -0.92
CA GLY A 81 5.01 -5.96 -0.17
C GLY A 81 4.70 -7.12 -1.12
N GLY A 82 5.18 -8.31 -0.82
CA GLY A 82 4.78 -9.50 -1.57
C GLY A 82 4.80 -10.79 -0.77
N THR A 83 3.86 -11.69 -1.09
CA THR A 83 3.79 -13.03 -0.50
C THR A 83 3.76 -14.12 -1.58
N ALA A 84 4.54 -15.19 -1.41
CA ALA A 84 4.46 -16.36 -2.28
C ALA A 84 3.30 -17.30 -1.90
N ALA A 85 2.97 -17.37 -0.61
CA ALA A 85 1.82 -18.08 -0.07
C ALA A 85 1.38 -17.40 1.22
N GLY A 86 0.09 -17.47 1.57
CA GLY A 86 -0.46 -16.78 2.74
C GLY A 86 -0.82 -15.31 2.48
N ASP A 87 -1.44 -14.70 3.48
CA ASP A 87 -2.08 -13.39 3.31
C ASP A 87 -1.09 -12.25 3.47
N LEU A 88 -1.23 -11.20 2.64
CA LEU A 88 -0.49 -9.95 2.72
C LEU A 88 -1.41 -8.87 3.29
N VAL A 89 -1.08 -8.28 4.43
CA VAL A 89 -1.89 -7.22 5.06
C VAL A 89 -1.06 -5.97 5.31
N GLU A 90 -1.26 -4.91 4.53
CA GLU A 90 -0.54 -3.66 4.72
C GLU A 90 -1.47 -2.51 5.15
N MET A 91 -1.07 -1.77 6.18
CA MET A 91 -1.80 -0.61 6.66
C MET A 91 -0.91 0.63 6.62
N PHE A 92 -1.34 1.62 5.85
CA PHE A 92 -0.69 2.89 5.64
C PHE A 92 -1.43 4.01 6.36
N SER A 93 -0.77 4.70 7.27
CA SER A 93 -1.23 5.93 7.91
C SER A 93 -0.26 7.05 7.57
N SER A 94 -0.70 8.05 6.81
CA SER A 94 0.20 9.13 6.37
C SER A 94 -0.43 10.52 6.33
N GLY A 95 0.36 11.54 6.68
CA GLY A 95 -0.01 12.93 6.41
C GLY A 95 0.04 13.30 4.91
N SER A 96 0.79 12.53 4.12
CA SER A 96 1.06 12.75 2.69
C SER A 96 0.58 11.56 1.86
N ALA A 97 0.89 11.55 0.54
CA ALA A 97 0.41 10.55 -0.41
C ALA A 97 1.28 9.27 -0.38
N PRO A 98 0.88 8.17 0.30
CA PRO A 98 1.62 6.91 0.22
C PRO A 98 1.54 6.33 -1.19
N ALA A 99 2.59 5.64 -1.63
CA ALA A 99 2.59 4.77 -2.80
C ALA A 99 2.85 3.33 -2.36
N ALA A 100 1.99 2.39 -2.72
CA ALA A 100 2.14 0.99 -2.35
C ALA A 100 1.97 0.07 -3.56
N GLN A 101 2.81 -0.96 -3.61
CA GLN A 101 2.72 -2.07 -4.55
C GLN A 101 2.61 -3.37 -3.75
N GLY A 102 1.47 -4.05 -3.85
CA GLY A 102 1.23 -5.32 -3.15
C GLY A 102 1.06 -6.48 -4.11
N ASP A 103 1.77 -7.59 -3.91
CA ASP A 103 1.71 -8.76 -4.80
C ASP A 103 1.54 -10.06 -4.00
N ALA A 104 0.40 -10.75 -4.13
CA ALA A 104 0.16 -12.06 -3.49
C ALA A 104 0.01 -13.17 -4.53
N ALA A 105 0.90 -14.16 -4.52
CA ALA A 105 0.83 -15.28 -5.45
C ALA A 105 -0.28 -16.28 -5.07
N ALA A 106 -0.43 -16.59 -3.78
CA ALA A 106 -1.48 -17.47 -3.27
C ALA A 106 -1.89 -17.07 -1.85
N GLY A 107 -3.06 -16.47 -1.68
CA GLY A 107 -3.54 -15.90 -0.43
C GLY A 107 -4.29 -14.60 -0.67
N ASP A 108 -4.83 -14.03 0.40
CA ASP A 108 -5.57 -12.78 0.31
C ASP A 108 -4.62 -11.58 0.47
N LEU A 109 -4.89 -10.51 -0.28
CA LEU A 109 -4.19 -9.24 -0.14
C LEU A 109 -5.15 -8.19 0.41
N VAL A 110 -4.75 -7.55 1.51
CA VAL A 110 -5.52 -6.48 2.14
C VAL A 110 -4.65 -5.24 2.30
N GLN A 111 -5.07 -4.12 1.71
CA GLN A 111 -4.42 -2.83 1.96
C GLN A 111 -5.38 -1.79 2.52
N LEU A 112 -4.93 -1.08 3.56
CA LEU A 112 -5.70 -0.05 4.25
C LEU A 112 -4.92 1.26 4.22
N PHE A 113 -5.47 2.28 3.55
CA PHE A 113 -4.87 3.60 3.45
C PHE A 113 -5.69 4.62 4.25
N SER A 114 -5.05 5.27 5.21
CA SER A 114 -5.56 6.44 5.90
C SER A 114 -4.63 7.61 5.66
N SER A 115 -5.02 8.56 4.81
CA SER A 115 -4.14 9.65 4.38
C SER A 115 -4.78 11.03 4.36
N GLY A 116 -4.00 12.07 4.69
CA GLY A 116 -4.39 13.46 4.40
C GLY A 116 -4.36 13.82 2.90
N SER A 117 -3.60 13.07 2.11
CA SER A 117 -3.36 13.30 0.67
C SER A 117 -3.77 12.08 -0.16
N ALA A 118 -3.51 12.09 -1.47
CA ALA A 118 -3.95 11.08 -2.43
C ALA A 118 -3.05 9.82 -2.41
N PRO A 119 -3.47 8.67 -1.85
CA PRO A 119 -2.73 7.42 -1.98
C PRO A 119 -2.62 6.98 -3.44
N GLN A 120 -1.56 6.25 -3.77
CA GLN A 120 -1.40 5.51 -5.01
C GLN A 120 -1.21 4.03 -4.65
N ALA A 121 -2.09 3.16 -5.13
CA ALA A 121 -2.00 1.72 -4.87
C ALA A 121 -1.97 0.96 -6.20
N GLN A 122 -1.16 -0.09 -6.24
CA GLN A 122 -1.10 -1.03 -7.34
C GLN A 122 -0.99 -2.44 -6.76
N SER A 123 -1.89 -3.34 -7.15
CA SER A 123 -2.09 -4.59 -6.41
C SER A 123 -2.42 -5.75 -7.33
N GLU A 124 -1.73 -6.87 -7.13
CA GLU A 124 -1.93 -8.10 -7.91
C GLU A 124 -2.12 -9.32 -6.99
N VAL A 125 -3.18 -10.09 -7.24
CA VAL A 125 -3.44 -11.37 -6.56
C VAL A 125 -3.66 -12.46 -7.60
N ALA A 126 -2.73 -13.41 -7.68
CA ALA A 126 -2.80 -14.49 -8.66
C ALA A 126 -3.78 -15.59 -8.25
N GLU A 127 -3.89 -15.93 -6.96
CA GLU A 127 -4.87 -16.85 -6.41
C GLU A 127 -5.33 -16.36 -5.02
N GLY A 128 -6.59 -15.94 -4.89
CA GLY A 128 -7.12 -15.37 -3.65
C GLY A 128 -7.98 -14.13 -3.90
N GLY A 129 -8.35 -13.45 -2.82
CA GLY A 129 -9.09 -12.19 -2.85
C GLY A 129 -8.20 -10.96 -2.66
N LEU A 130 -8.68 -9.82 -3.16
CA LEU A 130 -8.06 -8.51 -2.95
C LEU A 130 -9.06 -7.60 -2.24
N THR A 131 -8.65 -6.98 -1.14
CA THR A 131 -9.44 -5.96 -0.46
C THR A 131 -8.64 -4.69 -0.24
N GLU A 132 -9.12 -3.56 -0.75
CA GLU A 132 -8.50 -2.26 -0.51
C GLU A 132 -9.47 -1.25 0.07
N MET A 133 -9.02 -0.53 1.09
CA MET A 133 -9.80 0.54 1.70
C MET A 133 -8.99 1.83 1.72
N PHE A 134 -9.58 2.89 1.19
CA PHE A 134 -9.00 4.22 1.16
C PHE A 134 -9.85 5.19 1.97
N SER A 135 -9.27 5.78 3.00
CA SER A 135 -9.81 6.93 3.73
C SER A 135 -8.88 8.10 3.50
N SER A 136 -9.31 9.09 2.71
CA SER A 136 -8.45 10.20 2.31
C SER A 136 -9.14 11.57 2.25
N GLY A 137 -8.39 12.64 2.57
CA GLY A 137 -8.82 14.00 2.26
C GLY A 137 -8.81 14.34 0.76
N SER A 138 -8.03 13.60 -0.04
CA SER A 138 -7.78 13.83 -1.46
C SER A 138 -8.14 12.59 -2.30
N ALA A 139 -8.01 12.68 -3.62
CA ALA A 139 -8.42 11.65 -4.58
C ALA A 139 -7.42 10.47 -4.62
N PRO A 140 -7.73 9.28 -4.09
CA PRO A 140 -6.87 8.11 -4.25
C PRO A 140 -6.82 7.66 -5.71
N ALA A 141 -5.69 7.08 -6.13
CA ALA A 141 -5.61 6.33 -7.38
C ALA A 141 -5.24 4.88 -7.08
N ALA A 142 -5.97 3.94 -7.68
CA ALA A 142 -5.77 2.52 -7.45
C ALA A 142 -5.88 1.72 -8.76
N GLY A 143 -5.07 0.67 -8.88
CA GLY A 143 -5.01 -0.22 -10.03
C GLY A 143 -4.78 -1.67 -9.62
N GLU A 144 -5.78 -2.51 -9.83
CA GLU A 144 -5.90 -3.80 -9.16
C GLU A 144 -6.18 -4.93 -10.14
N THR A 145 -5.58 -6.09 -9.88
CA THR A 145 -5.91 -7.34 -10.58
C THR A 145 -5.99 -8.47 -9.57
N ALA A 146 -7.12 -9.17 -9.53
CA ALA A 146 -7.30 -10.33 -8.65
C ALA A 146 -7.93 -11.48 -9.42
N SER A 147 -7.42 -12.70 -9.28
CA SER A 147 -8.03 -13.88 -9.89
C SER A 147 -9.36 -14.27 -9.20
N GLY A 148 -9.49 -14.00 -7.90
CA GLY A 148 -10.70 -14.23 -7.12
C GLY A 148 -11.56 -12.97 -6.96
N ASP A 149 -12.07 -12.78 -5.75
CA ASP A 149 -12.92 -11.63 -5.40
C ASP A 149 -12.09 -10.36 -5.22
N LEU A 150 -12.69 -9.22 -5.53
CA LEU A 150 -12.07 -7.92 -5.43
C LEU A 150 -13.04 -6.97 -4.72
N THR A 151 -12.64 -6.41 -3.59
CA THR A 151 -13.42 -5.41 -2.86
C THR A 151 -12.63 -4.13 -2.68
N GLU A 152 -13.15 -3.03 -3.18
CA GLU A 152 -12.60 -1.70 -2.94
C GLU A 152 -13.61 -0.79 -2.23
N MET A 153 -13.10 -0.02 -1.29
CA MET A 153 -13.89 1.02 -0.63
C MET A 153 -13.12 2.32 -0.56
N PHE A 154 -13.70 3.38 -1.11
CA PHE A 154 -13.17 4.74 -1.05
C PHE A 154 -14.08 5.60 -0.18
N SER A 155 -13.49 6.25 0.80
CA SER A 155 -14.07 7.35 1.56
C SER A 155 -13.18 8.58 1.37
N SER A 156 -13.59 9.51 0.50
CA SER A 156 -12.74 10.66 0.15
C SER A 156 -13.47 12.00 0.06
N GLY A 157 -12.76 13.09 0.37
CA GLY A 157 -13.23 14.45 0.07
C GLY A 157 -13.24 14.78 -1.43
N SER A 158 -12.48 14.05 -2.24
CA SER A 158 -12.28 14.28 -3.68
C SER A 158 -12.61 13.02 -4.50
N ALA A 159 -12.65 13.12 -5.83
CA ALA A 159 -13.03 12.03 -6.73
C ALA A 159 -11.90 10.97 -6.86
N PRO A 160 -12.10 9.72 -6.37
CA PRO A 160 -11.14 8.64 -6.59
C PRO A 160 -11.01 8.25 -8.07
N ALA A 161 -9.84 7.77 -8.46
CA ALA A 161 -9.60 7.09 -9.74
C ALA A 161 -9.26 5.62 -9.48
N ALA A 162 -10.02 4.69 -10.06
CA ALA A 162 -9.84 3.27 -9.78
C ALA A 162 -9.96 2.43 -11.06
N THR A 163 -9.10 1.43 -11.23
CA THR A 163 -9.15 0.49 -12.34
C THR A 163 -8.92 -0.93 -11.87
N ALA A 164 -9.99 -1.71 -11.84
CA ALA A 164 -9.95 -3.04 -11.26
C ALA A 164 -10.32 -4.14 -12.25
N GLU A 165 -9.61 -5.26 -12.19
CA GLU A 165 -9.91 -6.44 -12.98
C GLU A 165 -10.00 -7.67 -12.08
N ALA A 166 -11.21 -8.20 -11.90
CA ALA A 166 -11.43 -9.48 -11.22
C ALA A 166 -11.51 -10.62 -12.25
N GLY A 167 -10.86 -11.73 -11.95
CA GLY A 167 -10.84 -12.92 -12.77
C GLY A 167 -12.18 -13.65 -12.69
N THR A 168 -12.28 -14.57 -11.74
CA THR A 168 -13.41 -15.50 -11.57
C THR A 168 -14.34 -15.17 -10.40
N GLY A 169 -14.03 -14.13 -9.63
CA GLY A 169 -14.81 -13.70 -8.47
C GLY A 169 -15.68 -12.47 -8.69
N GLU A 170 -16.25 -11.96 -7.61
CA GLU A 170 -17.06 -10.75 -7.56
C GLU A 170 -16.18 -9.50 -7.45
N GLY A 171 -16.51 -8.45 -8.21
CA GLY A 171 -15.87 -7.13 -8.08
C GLY A 171 -16.83 -6.16 -7.40
N THR A 172 -16.56 -5.77 -6.15
CA THR A 172 -17.37 -4.82 -5.38
C THR A 172 -16.61 -3.52 -5.16
N HIS A 173 -17.20 -2.40 -5.58
CA HIS A 173 -16.60 -1.07 -5.38
C HIS A 173 -17.59 -0.13 -4.69
N LEU A 174 -17.19 0.42 -3.55
CA LEU A 174 -17.97 1.36 -2.78
C LEU A 174 -17.28 2.72 -2.77
N PHE A 175 -17.97 3.75 -3.25
CA PHE A 175 -17.45 5.12 -3.27
C PHE A 175 -18.34 6.00 -2.39
N SER A 176 -17.75 6.56 -1.35
CA SER A 176 -18.32 7.62 -0.52
C SER A 176 -17.47 8.88 -0.72
N SER A 177 -17.89 9.78 -1.61
CA SER A 177 -17.10 10.97 -1.96
C SER A 177 -17.90 12.24 -2.20
N GLY A 178 -17.30 13.40 -1.89
CA GLY A 178 -17.82 14.71 -2.28
C GLY A 178 -17.78 14.98 -3.79
N SER A 179 -17.17 14.11 -4.60
CA SER A 179 -17.07 14.25 -6.05
C SER A 179 -17.23 12.90 -6.76
N ALA A 180 -17.67 12.92 -8.02
CA ALA A 180 -17.90 11.71 -8.80
C ALA A 180 -16.57 10.99 -9.13
N PRO A 181 -16.40 9.70 -8.77
CA PRO A 181 -15.20 8.93 -9.10
C PRO A 181 -15.05 8.69 -10.60
N SER A 182 -13.80 8.50 -11.03
CA SER A 182 -13.44 7.93 -12.32
C SER A 182 -13.06 6.46 -12.13
N ALA A 183 -14.06 5.57 -12.16
CA ALA A 183 -13.87 4.15 -11.88
C ALA A 183 -14.14 3.26 -13.10
N GLY A 184 -13.23 2.35 -13.40
CA GLY A 184 -13.42 1.23 -14.33
C GLY A 184 -13.26 -0.08 -13.58
N ALA A 185 -14.18 -1.04 -13.81
CA ALA A 185 -14.01 -2.40 -13.31
C ALA A 185 -14.45 -3.42 -14.35
N ARG A 186 -13.74 -4.53 -14.44
CA ARG A 186 -14.08 -5.67 -15.29
C ARG A 186 -14.06 -6.94 -14.47
N THR A 187 -14.97 -7.86 -14.77
CA THR A 187 -14.93 -9.22 -14.27
C THR A 187 -14.86 -10.15 -15.48
N SER A 188 -13.99 -11.17 -15.47
CA SER A 188 -13.94 -12.15 -16.56
C SER A 188 -15.02 -13.23 -16.40
N ALA A 189 -15.34 -13.58 -15.16
CA ALA A 189 -16.51 -14.33 -14.71
C ALA A 189 -16.87 -13.85 -13.29
N GLY A 190 -18.16 -13.68 -12.99
CA GLY A 190 -18.63 -13.10 -11.72
C GLY A 190 -19.32 -11.75 -11.91
N ASP A 191 -19.87 -11.19 -10.84
CA ASP A 191 -20.64 -9.95 -10.86
C ASP A 191 -19.79 -8.73 -10.48
N ALA A 192 -20.01 -7.61 -11.18
CA ALA A 192 -19.40 -6.33 -10.84
C ALA A 192 -20.44 -5.40 -10.23
N THR A 193 -20.33 -5.12 -8.93
CA THR A 193 -21.21 -4.21 -8.19
C THR A 193 -20.50 -2.91 -7.88
N ARG A 194 -21.15 -1.78 -8.17
CA ARG A 194 -20.64 -0.46 -7.77
C ARG A 194 -21.71 0.35 -7.08
N LEU A 195 -21.36 0.97 -5.96
CA LEU A 195 -22.22 1.88 -5.21
C LEU A 195 -21.54 3.23 -5.07
N PHE A 196 -22.29 4.29 -5.35
CA PHE A 196 -21.82 5.67 -5.22
C PHE A 196 -22.72 6.41 -4.22
N SER A 197 -22.09 7.02 -3.22
CA SER A 197 -22.72 7.90 -2.23
C SER A 197 -21.95 9.22 -2.21
N SER A 198 -22.65 10.34 -2.31
CA SER A 198 -22.04 11.67 -2.26
C SER A 198 -22.71 12.58 -1.23
N GLY A 199 -21.89 13.29 -0.45
CA GLY A 199 -22.36 14.33 0.47
C GLY A 199 -22.76 15.58 -0.30
N ASN A 200 -23.96 16.10 -0.04
CA ASN A 200 -24.52 17.31 -0.65
C ASN A 200 -24.16 18.58 0.11
#